data_AF-A0A9P3ELQ0-F1
#
_entry.id   AF-A0A9P3ELQ0-F1
#
_cell.length_a   1.000
_cell.length_b   1.000
_cell.length_c   1.000
_cell.angle_alpha   90.00
_cell.angle_beta   90.00
_cell.angle_gamma   90.00
#
_symmetry.space_group_name_H-M   'P 1'
#
loop_
_entity.id
_entity.type
_entity.pdbx_description
1 polymer ?
#
loop_
_entity_poly.entity_id
_entity_poly.type
_entity_poly.pdbx_seq_one_letter_code
_entity_poly.pdbx_strand_id
1 'polypeptide(L)'
;MRTLTHAGGAGFKPALSWMAALIVLTMFLSACNRAQVFHREAYVFGTRVDVAVYGDEPERADVAMAAVLREFDRMHRAYHAWEPSELTALNAALAQGETLEVSAELAAMLRDAQQMAAQGDGLFDPALGAVIELWGFHTDTFEPKRPDAHQLAALIEQAPRISQLLIEGQRVSSTNPAVRLDLGGYAKGYALDRAANILRDQGIHHALINIGGNVLALGDKGGRPWRIGIQHPRQPVPLATMPLYDGEAIGTSGDYQRYFELDGVRYAHIIDPRSGEPAHGTQALTVLVTSRPRVGTLSDAASKPAYLAGEEWRDQTRHFAIDHALRVAGDGRVEVTRALRARLEFPQPVAFKVVD
;
A
#
# COMPACT_ATOMS: atom_id res chain seq x y z
N MET A 1 -63.48 68.76 41.41
CA MET A 1 -63.71 69.37 40.08
C MET A 1 -62.39 69.34 39.34
N ARG A 2 -62.26 68.43 38.34
CA ARG A 2 -61.33 68.42 37.18
C ARG A 2 -59.81 68.59 37.47
N THR A 3 -58.88 67.76 36.99
CA THR A 3 -58.73 67.13 35.67
C THR A 3 -57.74 65.94 35.72
N LEU A 4 -58.00 64.96 34.83
CA LEU A 4 -57.11 63.89 34.38
C LEU A 4 -55.81 64.43 33.72
N THR A 5 -54.73 63.63 33.77
CA THR A 5 -53.96 63.21 32.57
C THR A 5 -53.04 62.02 32.84
N HIS A 6 -53.05 61.10 31.86
CA HIS A 6 -52.26 59.88 31.70
C HIS A 6 -50.87 60.15 31.08
N ALA A 7 -50.07 59.07 30.96
CA ALA A 7 -48.87 58.86 30.13
C ALA A 7 -47.51 59.21 30.79
N GLY A 8 -46.47 58.40 30.70
CA GLY A 8 -46.26 57.17 29.94
C GLY A 8 -45.07 56.36 30.44
N GLY A 9 -45.10 55.06 30.18
CA GLY A 9 -43.98 54.18 30.40
C GLY A 9 -42.84 54.46 29.42
N ALA A 10 -41.62 54.22 29.87
CA ALA A 10 -40.48 54.00 28.98
C ALA A 10 -39.70 52.82 29.57
N GLY A 11 -39.95 51.64 29.00
CA GLY A 11 -39.23 50.42 29.31
C GLY A 11 -37.75 50.57 28.97
N PHE A 12 -36.92 50.66 30.01
CA PHE A 12 -35.49 50.47 29.87
C PHE A 12 -35.19 48.99 30.11
N LYS A 13 -34.84 48.28 29.04
CA LYS A 13 -33.85 47.17 28.93
C LYS A 13 -34.18 46.20 27.77
N PRO A 14 -34.17 46.62 26.49
CA PRO A 14 -33.89 45.68 25.41
C PRO A 14 -32.37 45.50 25.23
N ALA A 15 -31.57 46.57 25.30
CA ALA A 15 -30.19 46.56 24.78
C ALA A 15 -29.26 45.52 25.41
N LEU A 16 -29.41 45.20 26.71
CA LEU A 16 -28.53 44.25 27.39
C LEU A 16 -28.86 42.78 27.04
N SER A 17 -30.12 42.46 26.73
CA SER A 17 -30.53 41.10 26.31
C SER A 17 -30.12 40.81 24.87
N TRP A 18 -30.16 41.81 23.98
CA TRP A 18 -29.66 41.68 22.62
C TRP A 18 -28.14 41.48 22.57
N MET A 19 -27.39 42.12 23.46
CA MET A 19 -25.93 41.99 23.52
C MET A 19 -25.49 40.62 24.06
N ALA A 20 -26.18 40.09 25.08
CA ALA A 20 -25.94 38.73 25.58
C ALA A 20 -26.32 37.66 24.54
N ALA A 21 -27.45 37.84 23.82
CA ALA A 21 -27.83 36.94 22.74
C ALA A 21 -26.83 36.97 21.56
N LEU A 22 -26.26 38.14 21.25
CA LEU A 22 -25.24 38.29 20.21
C LEU A 22 -23.92 37.61 20.60
N ILE A 23 -23.51 37.68 21.87
CA ILE A 23 -22.31 37.02 22.39
C ILE A 23 -22.47 35.49 22.42
N VAL A 24 -23.65 34.99 22.82
CA VAL A 24 -23.96 33.56 22.75
C VAL A 24 -24.00 33.09 21.29
N LEU A 25 -24.58 33.85 20.38
CA LEU A 25 -24.62 33.54 18.95
C LEU A 25 -23.22 33.55 18.31
N THR A 26 -22.33 34.48 18.68
CA THR A 26 -20.95 34.48 18.20
C THR A 26 -20.12 33.35 18.80
N MET A 27 -20.37 32.93 20.06
CA MET A 27 -19.77 31.73 20.64
C MET A 27 -20.22 30.44 19.93
N PHE A 28 -21.46 30.35 19.47
CA PHE A 28 -21.94 29.23 18.64
C PHE A 28 -21.38 29.27 17.20
N LEU A 29 -21.05 30.44 16.65
CA LEU A 29 -20.44 30.59 15.32
C LEU A 29 -18.94 30.28 15.31
N SER A 30 -18.25 30.37 16.45
CA SER A 30 -16.83 29.98 16.59
C SER A 30 -16.63 28.47 16.76
N ALA A 31 -17.70 27.69 16.95
CA ALA A 31 -17.63 26.23 17.05
C ALA A 31 -17.61 25.51 15.69
N CYS A 32 -17.63 26.26 14.57
CA CYS A 32 -17.30 25.72 13.25
C CYS A 32 -15.78 25.48 13.15
N ASN A 33 -15.27 24.52 13.91
CA ASN A 33 -13.94 23.96 13.68
C ASN A 33 -13.97 23.36 12.27
N ARG A 34 -13.28 23.98 11.30
CA ARG A 34 -13.13 23.37 9.97
C ARG A 34 -12.45 22.03 10.19
N ALA A 35 -13.17 20.94 9.95
CA ALA A 35 -12.63 19.59 10.04
C ALA A 35 -11.29 19.52 9.27
N GLN A 36 -10.22 19.32 10.03
CA GLN A 36 -8.84 19.34 9.56
C GLN A 36 -8.43 17.93 9.12
N VAL A 37 -7.44 17.84 8.24
CA VAL A 37 -6.72 16.59 7.99
C VAL A 37 -5.42 16.66 8.79
N PHE A 38 -5.22 15.70 9.66
CA PHE A 38 -3.97 15.50 10.39
C PHE A 38 -3.10 14.52 9.60
N HIS A 39 -1.80 14.78 9.55
CA HIS A 39 -0.84 13.96 8.84
C HIS A 39 0.31 13.55 9.75
N ARG A 40 0.78 12.32 9.57
CA ARG A 40 2.00 11.78 10.16
C ARG A 40 2.78 11.04 9.08
N GLU A 41 4.01 11.49 8.83
CA GLU A 41 4.91 10.86 7.88
C GLU A 41 6.05 10.12 8.60
N ALA A 42 6.55 9.06 7.97
CA ALA A 42 7.73 8.33 8.39
C ALA A 42 8.46 7.73 7.18
N TYR A 43 9.63 7.14 7.42
CA TYR A 43 10.34 6.34 6.43
C TYR A 43 10.55 4.92 6.98
N VAL A 44 9.86 3.95 6.39
CA VAL A 44 9.85 2.54 6.82
C VAL A 44 9.56 1.65 5.61
N PHE A 45 10.04 0.40 5.63
CA PHE A 45 9.98 -0.51 4.46
C PHE A 45 10.70 0.05 3.21
N GLY A 46 11.76 0.84 3.41
CA GLY A 46 12.52 1.45 2.31
C GLY A 46 11.71 2.47 1.49
N THR A 47 10.66 3.06 2.07
CA THR A 47 9.82 4.03 1.39
C THR A 47 9.19 5.04 2.34
N ARG A 48 8.66 6.15 1.80
CA ARG A 48 7.90 7.13 2.57
C ARG A 48 6.51 6.57 2.89
N VAL A 49 6.12 6.73 4.15
CA VAL A 49 4.77 6.48 4.65
C VAL A 49 4.10 7.81 4.98
N ASP A 50 2.82 7.93 4.64
CA ASP A 50 1.94 9.02 5.06
C ASP A 50 0.63 8.41 5.59
N VAL A 51 0.27 8.77 6.82
CA VAL A 51 -1.03 8.45 7.42
C VAL A 51 -1.77 9.76 7.60
N ALA A 52 -2.95 9.85 6.99
CA ALA A 52 -3.83 11.00 7.10
C ALA A 52 -5.12 10.63 7.81
N VAL A 53 -5.57 11.44 8.77
CA VAL A 53 -6.84 11.27 9.49
C VAL A 53 -7.69 12.53 9.33
N TYR A 54 -8.97 12.38 9.00
CA TYR A 54 -9.89 13.49 8.78
C TYR A 54 -10.94 13.61 9.90
N GLY A 55 -11.22 14.85 10.31
CA GLY A 55 -12.43 15.19 11.08
C GLY A 55 -12.44 14.71 12.53
N ASP A 56 -11.25 14.49 13.09
CA ASP A 56 -11.07 13.95 14.43
C ASP A 56 -10.55 15.00 15.43
N GLU A 57 -10.46 14.64 16.72
CA GLU A 57 -9.76 15.43 17.72
C GLU A 57 -8.24 15.31 17.50
N PRO A 58 -7.47 16.42 17.51
CA PRO A 58 -6.04 16.40 17.20
C PRO A 58 -5.24 15.37 18.01
N GLU A 59 -5.52 15.26 19.30
CA GLU A 59 -4.83 14.34 20.21
C GLU A 59 -5.15 12.87 19.89
N ARG A 60 -6.42 12.55 19.61
CA ARG A 60 -6.85 11.19 19.25
C ARG A 60 -6.29 10.78 17.90
N ALA A 61 -6.33 11.67 16.90
CA ALA A 61 -5.69 11.45 15.61
C ALA A 61 -4.19 11.18 15.75
N ASP A 62 -3.49 11.97 16.56
CA ASP A 62 -2.05 11.82 16.77
C ASP A 62 -1.69 10.48 17.41
N VAL A 63 -2.40 10.09 18.47
CA VAL A 63 -2.21 8.81 19.16
C VAL A 63 -2.42 7.63 18.21
N ALA A 64 -3.47 7.68 17.40
CA ALA A 64 -3.80 6.62 16.45
C ALA A 64 -2.79 6.51 15.31
N MET A 65 -2.42 7.62 14.68
CA MET A 65 -1.38 7.62 13.66
C MET A 65 -0.02 7.16 14.21
N ALA A 66 0.34 7.59 15.43
CA ALA A 66 1.57 7.13 16.08
C ALA A 66 1.54 5.62 16.38
N ALA A 67 0.37 5.05 16.71
CA ALA A 67 0.22 3.61 16.88
C ALA A 67 0.44 2.84 15.56
N VAL A 68 -0.07 3.35 14.44
CA VAL A 68 0.19 2.80 13.11
C VAL A 68 1.68 2.81 12.78
N LEU A 69 2.36 3.95 12.98
CA LEU A 69 3.79 4.05 12.70
C LEU A 69 4.64 3.12 13.58
N ARG A 70 4.31 2.97 14.87
CA ARG A 70 4.96 2.00 15.75
C ARG A 70 4.78 0.56 15.28
N GLU A 71 3.61 0.22 14.74
CA GLU A 71 3.36 -1.10 14.18
C GLU A 71 4.19 -1.35 12.92
N PHE A 72 4.31 -0.35 12.04
CA PHE A 72 5.16 -0.46 10.86
C PHE A 72 6.63 -0.68 11.23
N ASP A 73 7.14 0.07 12.21
CA ASP A 73 8.50 -0.12 12.72
C ASP A 73 8.71 -1.51 13.33
N ARG A 74 7.73 -2.02 14.09
CA ARG A 74 7.78 -3.37 14.65
C ARG A 74 7.85 -4.41 13.54
N MET A 75 6.95 -4.33 12.55
CA MET A 75 6.92 -5.25 11.42
C MET A 75 8.21 -5.19 10.60
N HIS A 76 8.71 -3.98 10.32
CA HIS A 76 9.94 -3.79 9.57
C HIS A 76 11.14 -4.46 10.26
N ARG A 77 11.25 -4.35 11.59
CA ARG A 77 12.30 -5.04 12.36
C ARG A 77 12.07 -6.55 12.48
N ALA A 78 10.83 -6.98 12.71
CA ALA A 78 10.52 -8.40 12.92
C ALA A 78 10.68 -9.24 11.64
N TYR A 79 10.37 -8.65 10.48
CA TYR A 79 10.28 -9.35 9.20
C TYR A 79 11.25 -8.83 8.14
N HIS A 80 12.33 -8.18 8.56
CA HIS A 80 13.39 -7.75 7.62
C HIS A 80 14.05 -8.97 6.98
N ALA A 81 14.26 -8.99 5.67
CA ALA A 81 14.88 -10.14 5.00
C ALA A 81 16.42 -10.16 5.08
N TRP A 82 17.03 -9.12 5.64
CA TRP A 82 18.46 -8.78 5.45
C TRP A 82 19.15 -8.29 6.74
N GLU A 83 18.39 -7.73 7.68
CA GLU A 83 18.85 -7.33 9.01
C GLU A 83 18.40 -8.35 10.06
N PRO A 84 19.09 -8.46 11.21
CA PRO A 84 18.72 -9.40 12.27
C PRO A 84 17.23 -9.32 12.64
N SER A 85 16.50 -10.38 12.32
CA SER A 85 15.04 -10.48 12.43
C SER A 85 14.58 -11.93 12.56
N GLU A 86 13.30 -12.13 12.87
CA GLU A 86 12.69 -13.47 12.84
C GLU A 86 12.77 -14.10 11.44
N LEU A 87 12.59 -13.31 10.38
CA LEU A 87 12.68 -13.78 9.00
C LEU A 87 14.11 -14.21 8.61
N THR A 88 15.14 -13.47 9.04
CA THR A 88 16.54 -13.88 8.81
C THR A 88 16.92 -15.14 9.58
N ALA A 89 16.40 -15.30 10.81
CA ALA A 89 16.59 -16.53 11.59
C ALA A 89 15.95 -17.73 10.88
N LEU A 90 14.74 -17.55 10.34
CA LEU A 90 14.08 -18.57 9.53
C LEU A 90 14.90 -18.90 8.28
N ASN A 91 15.34 -17.90 7.51
CA ASN A 91 16.18 -18.12 6.32
C ASN A 91 17.46 -18.91 6.64
N ALA A 92 18.11 -18.62 7.78
CA ALA A 92 19.30 -19.34 8.21
C ALA A 92 19.02 -20.81 8.56
N ALA A 93 17.88 -21.09 9.20
CA ALA A 93 17.44 -22.45 9.52
C ALA A 93 17.10 -23.24 8.25
N LEU A 94 16.35 -22.64 7.31
CA LEU A 94 15.97 -23.27 6.04
C LEU A 94 17.20 -23.66 5.21
N ALA A 95 18.21 -22.79 5.15
CA ALA A 95 19.46 -23.07 4.44
C ALA A 95 20.25 -24.26 5.02
N GLN A 96 20.06 -24.56 6.31
CA GLN A 96 20.66 -25.70 7.00
C GLN A 96 19.77 -26.97 6.95
N GLY A 97 18.59 -26.89 6.31
CA GLY A 97 17.60 -27.98 6.30
C GLY A 97 16.90 -28.18 7.65
N GLU A 98 16.94 -27.17 8.52
CA GLU A 98 16.37 -27.23 9.87
C GLU A 98 14.91 -26.77 9.89
N THR A 99 14.21 -27.15 10.96
CA THR A 99 12.88 -26.62 11.28
C THR A 99 13.02 -25.55 12.35
N LEU A 100 12.41 -24.39 12.13
CA LEU A 100 12.36 -23.31 13.12
C LEU A 100 10.92 -23.08 13.61
N GLU A 101 10.76 -22.84 14.91
CA GLU A 101 9.51 -22.31 15.44
C GLU A 101 9.49 -20.77 15.29
N VAL A 102 8.45 -20.25 14.64
CA VAL A 102 8.24 -18.83 14.39
C VAL A 102 6.96 -18.34 15.04
N SER A 103 6.79 -17.03 15.11
CA SER A 103 5.57 -16.41 15.61
C SER A 103 4.34 -16.83 14.81
N ALA A 104 3.18 -16.87 15.48
CA ALA A 104 1.90 -17.15 14.84
C ALA A 104 1.60 -16.16 13.71
N GLU A 105 2.06 -14.91 13.84
CA GLU A 105 1.96 -13.89 12.80
C GLU A 105 2.78 -14.26 11.57
N LEU A 106 4.07 -14.57 11.71
CA LEU A 106 4.90 -14.96 10.56
C LEU A 106 4.37 -16.25 9.91
N ALA A 107 3.98 -17.25 10.69
CA ALA A 107 3.39 -18.48 10.15
C ALA A 107 2.10 -18.21 9.36
N ALA A 108 1.27 -17.24 9.78
CA ALA A 108 0.09 -16.82 9.04
C ALA A 108 0.44 -16.08 7.74
N MET A 109 1.41 -15.15 7.81
CA MET A 109 1.90 -14.42 6.62
C MET A 109 2.47 -15.37 5.56
N LEU A 110 3.23 -16.40 5.98
CA LEU A 110 3.81 -17.37 5.06
C LEU A 110 2.75 -18.25 4.39
N ARG A 111 1.72 -18.70 5.12
CA ARG A 111 0.59 -19.43 4.52
C ARG A 111 -0.19 -18.56 3.54
N ASP A 112 -0.42 -17.30 3.88
CA ASP A 112 -1.10 -16.37 2.98
C ASP A 112 -0.28 -16.14 1.71
N ALA A 113 1.03 -15.94 1.85
CA ALA A 113 1.94 -15.81 0.73
C ALA A 113 1.99 -17.08 -0.14
N GLN A 114 1.92 -18.29 0.43
CA GLN A 114 1.78 -19.54 -0.34
C GLN A 114 0.49 -19.56 -1.17
N GLN A 115 -0.63 -19.12 -0.59
CA GLN A 115 -1.91 -19.03 -1.31
C GLN A 115 -1.83 -18.03 -2.47
N MET A 116 -1.24 -16.85 -2.23
CA MET A 116 -1.09 -15.83 -3.26
C MET A 116 -0.14 -16.25 -4.38
N ALA A 117 0.97 -16.91 -4.04
CA ALA A 117 1.88 -17.47 -5.03
C ALA A 117 1.16 -18.51 -5.90
N ALA A 118 0.42 -19.44 -5.30
CA ALA A 118 -0.35 -20.44 -6.04
C ALA A 118 -1.42 -19.81 -6.94
N GLN A 119 -2.11 -18.78 -6.45
CA GLN A 119 -3.16 -18.08 -7.20
C GLN A 119 -2.63 -17.26 -8.39
N GLY A 120 -1.38 -16.77 -8.31
CA GLY A 120 -0.70 -16.01 -9.36
C GLY A 120 0.32 -16.83 -10.16
N ASP A 121 0.11 -18.14 -10.28
CA ASP A 121 0.96 -19.08 -11.05
C ASP A 121 2.46 -19.06 -10.65
N GLY A 122 2.76 -18.70 -9.42
CA GLY A 122 4.12 -18.57 -8.90
C GLY A 122 4.89 -17.36 -9.45
N LEU A 123 4.24 -16.43 -10.18
CA LEU A 123 4.89 -15.21 -10.66
C LEU A 123 5.19 -14.24 -9.51
N PHE A 124 4.36 -14.24 -8.46
CA PHE A 124 4.74 -13.70 -7.17
C PHE A 124 5.25 -14.83 -6.27
N ASP A 125 6.53 -14.79 -5.91
CA ASP A 125 7.13 -15.79 -5.02
C ASP A 125 8.13 -15.13 -4.05
N PRO A 126 7.82 -15.09 -2.74
CA PRO A 126 8.76 -14.59 -1.73
C PRO A 126 10.03 -15.42 -1.57
N ALA A 127 10.13 -16.64 -2.12
CA ALA A 127 11.34 -17.47 -2.02
C ALA A 127 12.50 -17.03 -2.94
N LEU A 128 12.39 -15.87 -3.59
CA LEU A 128 13.40 -15.32 -4.50
C LEU A 128 14.53 -14.53 -3.83
N GLY A 129 14.66 -14.56 -2.50
CA GLY A 129 15.63 -13.74 -1.77
C GLY A 129 17.06 -13.91 -2.30
N ALA A 130 17.53 -15.13 -2.56
CA ALA A 130 18.88 -15.35 -3.09
C ALA A 130 19.11 -14.68 -4.47
N VAL A 131 18.08 -14.64 -5.32
CA VAL A 131 18.15 -13.97 -6.62
C VAL A 131 18.13 -12.45 -6.45
N ILE A 132 17.29 -11.92 -5.56
CA ILE A 132 17.21 -10.49 -5.22
C ILE A 132 18.57 -10.00 -4.69
N GLU A 133 19.21 -10.78 -3.82
CA GLU A 133 20.53 -10.48 -3.29
C GLU A 133 21.59 -10.43 -4.39
N LEU A 134 21.59 -11.42 -5.29
CA LEU A 134 22.54 -11.53 -6.39
C LEU A 134 22.46 -10.33 -7.35
N TRP A 135 21.27 -9.77 -7.56
CA TRP A 135 21.05 -8.52 -8.30
C TRP A 135 21.39 -7.25 -7.52
N GLY A 136 21.68 -7.35 -6.22
CA GLY A 136 22.01 -6.22 -5.37
C GLY A 136 20.80 -5.43 -4.86
N PHE A 137 19.57 -5.92 -5.04
CA PHE A 137 18.35 -5.22 -4.61
C PHE A 137 18.01 -5.39 -3.12
N HIS A 138 18.82 -6.15 -2.38
CA HIS A 138 18.75 -6.33 -0.93
C HIS A 138 19.22 -5.11 -0.13
N THR A 139 19.95 -4.18 -0.76
CA THR A 139 20.39 -2.92 -0.15
C THR A 139 19.53 -1.74 -0.63
N ASP A 140 19.79 -0.53 -0.12
CA ASP A 140 19.18 0.70 -0.61
C ASP A 140 20.08 1.48 -1.59
N THR A 141 21.28 0.96 -1.89
CA THR A 141 22.22 1.53 -2.87
C THR A 141 22.45 0.51 -3.99
N PHE A 142 21.90 0.79 -5.17
CA PHE A 142 21.94 -0.14 -6.29
C PHE A 142 23.16 0.09 -7.17
N GLU A 143 24.14 -0.81 -7.07
CA GLU A 143 25.30 -0.82 -7.95
C GLU A 143 24.90 -1.27 -9.37
N PRO A 144 25.26 -0.53 -10.43
CA PRO A 144 24.99 -0.94 -11.81
C PRO A 144 25.88 -2.12 -12.22
N LYS A 145 25.45 -3.33 -11.88
CA LYS A 145 26.14 -4.57 -12.25
C LYS A 145 25.16 -5.67 -12.60
N ARG A 146 25.56 -6.55 -13.52
CA ARG A 146 24.87 -7.81 -13.73
C ARG A 146 25.44 -8.87 -12.80
N PRO A 147 24.60 -9.81 -12.35
CA PRO A 147 25.08 -10.97 -11.60
C PRO A 147 25.97 -11.86 -12.47
N ASP A 148 26.79 -12.69 -11.84
CA ASP A 148 27.49 -13.76 -12.55
C ASP A 148 26.46 -14.74 -13.14
N ALA A 149 26.59 -15.04 -14.43
CA ALA A 149 25.61 -15.84 -15.15
C ALA A 149 25.55 -17.30 -14.66
N HIS A 150 26.68 -17.86 -14.20
CA HIS A 150 26.70 -19.22 -13.66
C HIS A 150 26.03 -19.29 -12.29
N GLN A 151 26.25 -18.30 -11.43
CA GLN A 151 25.57 -18.19 -10.14
C GLN A 151 24.05 -18.02 -10.32
N LEU A 152 23.62 -17.16 -11.24
CA LEU A 152 22.21 -16.96 -11.52
C LEU A 152 21.56 -18.25 -12.06
N ALA A 153 22.19 -18.89 -13.04
CA ALA A 153 21.70 -20.15 -13.61
C ALA A 153 21.57 -21.25 -12.55
N ALA A 154 22.55 -21.38 -11.65
CA ALA A 154 22.51 -22.37 -10.56
C ALA A 154 21.34 -22.13 -9.58
N LEU A 155 21.04 -20.86 -9.23
CA LEU A 155 19.88 -20.54 -8.38
C LEU A 155 18.55 -20.84 -9.07
N ILE A 156 18.45 -20.59 -10.37
CA ILE A 156 17.23 -20.88 -11.14
C ILE A 156 17.02 -22.38 -11.31
N GLU A 157 18.09 -23.16 -11.52
CA GLU A 157 18.04 -24.63 -11.58
C GLU A 157 17.58 -25.24 -10.26
N GLN A 158 17.97 -24.65 -9.12
CA GLN A 158 17.49 -25.06 -7.79
C GLN A 158 15.99 -24.80 -7.58
N ALA A 159 15.37 -23.97 -8.42
CA ALA A 159 13.94 -23.66 -8.42
C ALA A 159 13.34 -23.45 -7.01
N PRO A 160 13.88 -22.51 -6.19
CA PRO A 160 13.30 -22.19 -4.89
C PRO A 160 11.88 -21.65 -5.09
N ARG A 161 10.92 -22.19 -4.33
CA ARG A 161 9.52 -21.79 -4.35
C ARG A 161 8.95 -21.75 -2.94
N ILE A 162 8.09 -20.79 -2.64
CA ILE A 162 7.44 -20.73 -1.33
C ILE A 162 6.53 -21.94 -1.06
N SER A 163 6.04 -22.61 -2.11
CA SER A 163 5.28 -23.87 -1.99
C SER A 163 6.08 -25.03 -1.42
N GLN A 164 7.42 -24.91 -1.37
CA GLN A 164 8.31 -25.90 -0.76
C GLN A 164 8.41 -25.74 0.77
N LEU A 165 7.86 -24.67 1.35
CA LEU A 165 7.73 -24.53 2.80
C LEU A 165 6.68 -25.51 3.35
N LEU A 166 7.05 -26.20 4.43
CA LEU A 166 6.14 -27.01 5.25
C LEU A 166 5.85 -26.24 6.55
N ILE A 167 4.57 -25.95 6.81
CA ILE A 167 4.15 -25.08 7.93
C ILE A 167 3.15 -25.81 8.84
N GLU A 168 3.65 -26.41 9.91
CA GLU A 168 2.86 -27.14 10.92
C GLU A 168 2.70 -26.30 12.20
N GLY A 169 1.53 -25.64 12.35
CA GLY A 169 1.32 -24.69 13.44
C GLY A 169 2.27 -23.49 13.33
N GLN A 170 3.26 -23.42 14.21
CA GLN A 170 4.32 -22.40 14.22
C GLN A 170 5.67 -22.95 13.74
N ARG A 171 5.76 -24.24 13.40
CA ARG A 171 6.99 -24.88 12.95
C ARG A 171 7.09 -24.78 11.43
N VAL A 172 8.19 -24.21 10.94
CA VAL A 172 8.44 -23.98 9.52
C VAL A 172 9.73 -24.69 9.11
N SER A 173 9.67 -25.46 8.04
CA SER A 173 10.82 -26.05 7.35
C SER A 173 10.64 -25.96 5.84
N SER A 174 11.63 -26.39 5.05
CA SER A 174 11.56 -26.40 3.59
C SER A 174 12.07 -27.74 3.05
N THR A 175 11.43 -28.23 1.98
CA THR A 175 11.96 -29.37 1.21
C THR A 175 13.10 -28.96 0.28
N ASN A 176 13.37 -27.66 0.15
CA ASN A 176 14.44 -27.10 -0.66
C ASN A 176 15.29 -26.12 0.17
N PRO A 177 16.57 -26.43 0.45
CA PRO A 177 17.46 -25.54 1.22
C PRO A 177 17.84 -24.26 0.47
N ALA A 178 17.54 -24.16 -0.84
CA ALA A 178 17.75 -22.94 -1.62
C ALA A 178 16.71 -21.85 -1.34
N VAL A 179 15.62 -22.16 -0.62
CA VAL A 179 14.59 -21.18 -0.28
C VAL A 179 15.16 -20.12 0.65
N ARG A 180 15.17 -18.88 0.17
CA ARG A 180 15.46 -17.68 0.96
C ARG A 180 14.31 -16.70 0.79
N LEU A 181 13.66 -16.36 1.89
CA LEU A 181 12.44 -15.57 1.91
C LEU A 181 12.72 -14.07 1.95
N ASP A 182 12.06 -13.32 1.07
CA ASP A 182 11.94 -11.87 1.07
C ASP A 182 10.46 -11.49 0.95
N LEU A 183 9.92 -10.82 1.98
CA LEU A 183 8.52 -10.39 2.05
C LEU A 183 8.29 -8.97 1.52
N GLY A 184 9.26 -8.32 0.89
CA GLY A 184 9.15 -6.94 0.39
C GLY A 184 8.01 -6.74 -0.60
N GLY A 185 7.65 -7.80 -1.35
CA GLY A 185 6.51 -7.81 -2.26
C GLY A 185 5.14 -8.11 -1.61
N TYR A 186 5.07 -8.19 -0.29
CA TYR A 186 3.87 -8.57 0.46
C TYR A 186 3.64 -7.69 1.69
N ALA A 187 4.73 -7.35 2.39
CA ALA A 187 4.70 -6.75 3.71
C ALA A 187 4.00 -5.38 3.73
N LYS A 188 4.10 -4.57 2.68
CA LYS A 188 3.44 -3.27 2.62
C LYS A 188 1.92 -3.42 2.54
N GLY A 189 1.43 -4.34 1.72
CA GLY A 189 0.01 -4.66 1.66
C GLY A 189 -0.54 -5.18 2.99
N TYR A 190 0.16 -6.12 3.63
CA TYR A 190 -0.21 -6.62 4.95
C TYR A 190 -0.18 -5.49 6.01
N ALA A 191 0.80 -4.58 5.94
CA ALA A 191 0.87 -3.41 6.81
C ALA A 191 -0.33 -2.47 6.63
N LEU A 192 -0.84 -2.27 5.41
CA LEU A 192 -2.06 -1.51 5.18
C LEU A 192 -3.26 -2.11 5.92
N ASP A 193 -3.45 -3.43 5.85
CA ASP A 193 -4.54 -4.11 6.56
C ASP A 193 -4.38 -4.00 8.08
N ARG A 194 -3.16 -4.11 8.61
CA ARG A 194 -2.86 -3.90 10.04
C ARG A 194 -3.16 -2.48 10.49
N ALA A 195 -2.73 -1.47 9.72
CA ALA A 195 -3.00 -0.08 10.00
C ALA A 195 -4.51 0.22 10.01
N ALA A 196 -5.23 -0.31 9.03
CA ALA A 196 -6.68 -0.16 8.95
C ALA A 196 -7.38 -0.70 10.21
N ASN A 197 -6.95 -1.86 10.72
CA ASN A 197 -7.50 -2.44 11.94
C ASN A 197 -7.14 -1.61 13.18
N ILE A 198 -5.88 -1.19 13.33
CA ILE A 198 -5.44 -0.34 14.45
C ILE A 198 -6.26 0.95 14.52
N LEU A 199 -6.48 1.61 13.37
CA LEU A 199 -7.26 2.84 13.30
C LEU A 199 -8.73 2.59 13.67
N ARG A 200 -9.36 1.54 13.13
CA ARG A 200 -10.74 1.17 13.46
C ARG A 200 -10.92 0.84 14.94
N ASP A 201 -10.00 0.08 15.53
CA ASP A 201 -10.03 -0.30 16.94
C ASP A 201 -9.89 0.90 17.88
N GLN A 202 -9.28 1.99 17.38
CA GLN A 202 -9.18 3.27 18.09
C GLN A 202 -10.30 4.26 17.74
N GLY A 203 -11.34 3.82 17.00
CA GLY A 203 -12.48 4.65 16.62
C GLY A 203 -12.21 5.65 15.50
N ILE A 204 -11.09 5.50 14.78
CA ILE A 204 -10.79 6.32 13.59
C ILE A 204 -11.42 5.65 12.37
N HIS A 205 -12.42 6.33 11.78
CA HIS A 205 -13.16 5.82 10.62
C HIS A 205 -12.87 6.55 9.31
N HIS A 206 -12.15 7.68 9.35
CA HIS A 206 -11.87 8.53 8.20
C HIS A 206 -10.36 8.73 8.05
N ALA A 207 -9.72 7.88 7.27
CA ALA A 207 -8.27 7.91 7.10
C ALA A 207 -7.81 7.49 5.71
N LEU A 208 -6.59 7.90 5.35
CA LEU A 208 -5.88 7.46 4.16
C LEU A 208 -4.48 7.02 4.58
N ILE A 209 -4.13 5.78 4.28
CA ILE A 209 -2.81 5.21 4.62
C ILE A 209 -2.07 4.98 3.31
N ASN A 210 -0.88 5.55 3.14
CA ASN A 210 -0.05 5.40 1.95
C ASN A 210 1.35 4.88 2.32
N ILE A 211 1.73 3.73 1.77
CA ILE A 211 3.04 3.11 1.95
C ILE A 211 3.69 2.97 0.57
N GLY A 212 4.49 3.96 0.17
CA GLY A 212 5.23 3.93 -1.09
C GLY A 212 4.36 3.77 -2.34
N GLY A 213 3.14 4.31 -2.34
CA GLY A 213 2.19 4.21 -3.46
C GLY A 213 1.17 3.08 -3.34
N ASN A 214 1.29 2.21 -2.33
CA ASN A 214 0.20 1.33 -1.93
C ASN A 214 -0.70 2.10 -0.97
N VAL A 215 -1.98 2.31 -1.31
CA VAL A 215 -2.89 3.20 -0.57
C VAL A 215 -4.16 2.47 -0.15
N LEU A 216 -4.59 2.66 1.09
CA LEU A 216 -5.87 2.15 1.61
C LEU A 216 -6.70 3.30 2.18
N ALA A 217 -7.99 3.35 1.83
CA ALA A 217 -8.93 4.34 2.35
C ALA A 217 -9.85 3.75 3.43
N LEU A 218 -10.04 4.52 4.51
CA LEU A 218 -11.09 4.35 5.49
C LEU A 218 -12.06 5.52 5.40
N GLY A 219 -13.34 5.21 5.31
CA GLY A 219 -14.43 6.17 5.22
C GLY A 219 -14.25 7.15 4.06
N ASP A 220 -14.58 8.40 4.34
CA ASP A 220 -14.48 9.49 3.39
C ASP A 220 -13.77 10.71 3.99
N LYS A 221 -13.49 11.71 3.16
CA LYS A 221 -12.95 13.01 3.54
C LYS A 221 -14.06 14.06 3.54
N GLY A 222 -14.90 14.02 4.57
CA GLY A 222 -15.94 15.04 4.81
C GLY A 222 -17.09 14.95 3.81
N GLY A 223 -17.63 13.75 3.63
CA GLY A 223 -18.71 13.46 2.69
C GLY A 223 -18.24 13.32 1.23
N ARG A 224 -16.93 13.29 0.99
CA ARG A 224 -16.35 13.09 -0.35
C ARG A 224 -15.32 11.98 -0.31
N PRO A 225 -15.25 11.09 -1.32
CA PRO A 225 -14.22 10.05 -1.35
C PRO A 225 -12.83 10.66 -1.30
N TRP A 226 -11.88 9.90 -0.78
CA TRP A 226 -10.47 10.28 -0.86
C TRP A 226 -10.06 10.40 -2.32
N ARG A 227 -9.20 11.36 -2.65
CA ARG A 227 -8.67 11.52 -4.02
C ARG A 227 -7.20 11.14 -4.02
N ILE A 228 -6.84 10.23 -4.91
CA ILE A 228 -5.48 9.71 -5.06
C ILE A 228 -4.98 9.93 -6.49
N GLY A 229 -3.66 9.92 -6.66
CA GLY A 229 -3.00 9.96 -7.96
C GLY A 229 -2.30 8.63 -8.27
N ILE A 230 -2.35 8.23 -9.55
CA ILE A 230 -1.50 7.19 -10.11
C ILE A 230 -0.29 7.89 -10.74
N GLN A 231 0.91 7.57 -10.27
CA GLN A 231 2.14 8.20 -10.73
C GLN A 231 2.44 7.83 -12.19
N HIS A 232 2.90 8.80 -13.00
CA HIS A 232 3.43 8.50 -14.33
C HIS A 232 4.83 7.87 -14.22
N PRO A 233 5.11 6.72 -14.87
CA PRO A 233 6.37 5.99 -14.69
C PRO A 233 7.60 6.70 -15.28
N ARG A 234 7.38 7.71 -16.13
CA ARG A 234 8.43 8.44 -16.86
C ARG A 234 8.36 9.97 -16.76
N GLN A 235 7.36 10.52 -16.08
CA GLN A 235 7.15 11.96 -16.02
C GLN A 235 6.87 12.38 -14.58
N PRO A 236 7.30 13.57 -14.15
CA PRO A 236 7.08 14.07 -12.78
C PRO A 236 5.67 14.63 -12.60
N VAL A 237 4.66 13.97 -13.19
CA VAL A 237 3.24 14.35 -13.12
C VAL A 237 2.40 13.09 -12.84
N PRO A 238 1.18 13.22 -12.27
CA PRO A 238 0.26 12.11 -12.19
C PRO A 238 -0.16 11.66 -13.59
N LEU A 239 -0.13 10.35 -13.84
CA LEU A 239 -0.74 9.75 -15.03
C LEU A 239 -2.26 9.94 -14.98
N ALA A 240 -2.87 9.64 -13.83
CA ALA A 240 -4.30 9.76 -13.61
C ALA A 240 -4.58 10.13 -12.15
N THR A 241 -5.80 10.61 -11.88
CA THR A 241 -6.35 10.75 -10.53
C THR A 241 -7.71 10.08 -10.44
N MET A 242 -8.11 9.65 -9.24
CA MET A 242 -9.39 8.98 -9.05
C MET A 242 -9.90 9.09 -7.60
N PRO A 243 -11.22 8.93 -7.38
CA PRO A 243 -11.74 8.67 -6.05
C PRO A 243 -11.34 7.26 -5.57
N LEU A 244 -10.97 7.15 -4.29
CA LEU A 244 -10.80 5.90 -3.56
C LEU A 244 -11.87 5.86 -2.46
N TYR A 245 -12.71 4.83 -2.47
CA TYR A 245 -13.83 4.71 -1.55
C TYR A 245 -13.46 3.91 -0.30
N ASP A 246 -14.33 3.96 0.72
CA ASP A 246 -14.13 3.25 1.98
C ASP A 246 -13.84 1.75 1.76
N GLY A 247 -12.78 1.28 2.42
CA GLY A 247 -12.34 -0.10 2.37
C GLY A 247 -11.66 -0.49 1.05
N GLU A 248 -11.49 0.41 0.09
CA GLU A 248 -10.72 0.12 -1.12
C GLU A 248 -9.22 0.33 -0.89
N ALA A 249 -8.42 -0.46 -1.60
CA ALA A 249 -6.97 -0.26 -1.67
C ALA A 249 -6.47 -0.30 -3.11
N ILE A 250 -5.38 0.42 -3.35
CA ILE A 250 -4.65 0.44 -4.61
C ILE A 250 -3.21 -0.01 -4.36
N GLY A 251 -2.67 -0.81 -5.26
CA GLY A 251 -1.26 -1.17 -5.25
C GLY A 251 -0.65 -1.00 -6.63
N THR A 252 0.60 -0.54 -6.68
CA THR A 252 1.32 -0.33 -7.94
C THR A 252 2.69 -0.99 -7.91
N SER A 253 2.91 -1.91 -8.84
CA SER A 253 4.23 -2.45 -9.16
C SER A 253 4.82 -1.66 -10.34
N GLY A 254 6.08 -1.24 -10.25
CA GLY A 254 6.69 -0.40 -11.28
C GLY A 254 8.21 -0.43 -11.28
N ASP A 255 8.79 -0.15 -12.45
CA ASP A 255 10.24 -0.15 -12.69
C ASP A 255 10.96 1.15 -12.31
N TYR A 256 10.24 2.11 -11.71
CA TYR A 256 10.72 3.48 -11.51
C TYR A 256 11.02 3.83 -10.05
N GLN A 257 10.71 2.95 -9.09
CA GLN A 257 11.02 3.20 -7.67
C GLN A 257 12.40 2.66 -7.25
N ARG A 258 12.68 1.39 -7.53
CA ARG A 258 13.95 0.72 -7.19
C ARG A 258 14.51 0.07 -8.46
N TYR A 259 15.54 0.70 -9.03
CA TYR A 259 16.19 0.29 -10.26
C TYR A 259 17.63 0.83 -10.34
N PHE A 260 18.44 0.25 -11.22
CA PHE A 260 19.66 0.86 -11.74
C PHE A 260 19.66 0.85 -13.27
N GLU A 261 20.52 1.65 -13.88
CA GLU A 261 20.72 1.66 -15.33
C GLU A 261 22.14 1.21 -15.65
N LEU A 262 22.26 0.27 -16.59
CA LEU A 262 23.53 -0.25 -17.08
C LEU A 262 23.43 -0.38 -18.60
N ASP A 263 24.39 0.23 -19.31
CA ASP A 263 24.44 0.25 -20.78
C ASP A 263 23.14 0.73 -21.45
N GLY A 264 22.48 1.72 -20.83
CA GLY A 264 21.21 2.28 -21.32
C GLY A 264 19.98 1.38 -21.08
N VAL A 265 20.14 0.25 -20.38
CA VAL A 265 19.05 -0.64 -20.00
C VAL A 265 18.72 -0.45 -18.53
N ARG A 266 17.43 -0.36 -18.22
CA ARG A 266 16.91 -0.27 -16.86
C ARG A 266 16.64 -1.66 -16.28
N TYR A 267 17.21 -1.91 -15.11
CA TYR A 267 17.02 -3.14 -14.32
C TYR A 267 16.31 -2.78 -13.03
N ALA A 268 15.07 -3.23 -12.88
CA ALA A 268 14.25 -2.97 -11.70
C ALA A 268 14.23 -4.15 -10.72
N HIS A 269 13.89 -3.87 -9.46
CA HIS A 269 13.83 -4.87 -8.38
C HIS A 269 12.77 -5.96 -8.53
N ILE A 270 11.88 -5.87 -9.54
CA ILE A 270 10.84 -6.88 -9.77
C ILE A 270 11.45 -7.97 -10.67
N ILE A 271 11.86 -9.07 -10.05
CA ILE A 271 12.50 -10.22 -10.71
C ILE A 271 11.44 -11.19 -11.22
N ASP A 272 11.63 -11.71 -12.43
CA ASP A 272 10.83 -12.81 -12.96
C ASP A 272 11.34 -14.15 -12.41
N PRO A 273 10.54 -14.91 -11.64
CA PRO A 273 10.95 -16.19 -11.05
C PRO A 273 11.30 -17.29 -12.06
N ARG A 274 10.93 -17.11 -13.34
CA ARG A 274 11.18 -18.08 -14.42
C ARG A 274 12.60 -17.94 -14.98
N SER A 275 13.09 -16.71 -15.10
CA SER A 275 14.41 -16.41 -15.69
C SER A 275 15.44 -15.98 -14.65
N GLY A 276 15.01 -15.46 -13.50
CA GLY A 276 15.87 -14.80 -12.53
C GLY A 276 16.33 -13.41 -12.94
N GLU A 277 15.84 -12.88 -14.06
CA GLU A 277 16.17 -11.55 -14.57
C GLU A 277 15.09 -10.52 -14.13
N PRO A 278 15.46 -9.24 -13.93
CA PRO A 278 14.53 -8.14 -13.84
C PRO A 278 13.52 -8.17 -14.98
N ALA A 279 12.26 -7.97 -14.63
CA ALA A 279 11.19 -8.03 -15.59
C ALA A 279 11.21 -6.86 -16.58
N HIS A 280 10.90 -7.18 -17.84
CA HIS A 280 10.81 -6.24 -18.94
C HIS A 280 9.39 -6.20 -19.53
N GLY A 281 9.07 -5.18 -20.33
CA GLY A 281 7.81 -5.11 -21.07
C GLY A 281 6.62 -4.49 -20.32
N THR A 282 6.79 -4.11 -19.05
CA THR A 282 5.82 -3.32 -18.28
C THR A 282 6.58 -2.26 -17.49
N GLN A 283 6.15 -0.99 -17.55
CA GLN A 283 6.73 0.10 -16.75
C GLN A 283 6.00 0.26 -15.42
N ALA A 284 4.68 0.07 -15.43
CA ALA A 284 3.83 0.15 -14.25
C ALA A 284 2.60 -0.76 -14.41
N LEU A 285 2.19 -1.40 -13.33
CA LEU A 285 0.90 -2.07 -13.21
C LEU A 285 0.25 -1.67 -11.89
N THR A 286 -0.92 -1.04 -12.01
CA THR A 286 -1.74 -0.59 -10.89
C THR A 286 -3.02 -1.42 -10.83
N VAL A 287 -3.34 -1.93 -9.64
CA VAL A 287 -4.61 -2.63 -9.36
C VAL A 287 -5.36 -1.89 -8.26
N LEU A 288 -6.68 -1.78 -8.40
CA LEU A 288 -7.59 -1.40 -7.32
C LEU A 288 -8.36 -2.65 -6.87
N VAL A 289 -8.32 -2.90 -5.58
CA VAL A 289 -9.09 -3.95 -4.93
C VAL A 289 -10.25 -3.30 -4.19
N THR A 290 -11.46 -3.71 -4.52
CA THR A 290 -12.68 -3.25 -3.85
C THR A 290 -12.76 -3.82 -2.43
N SER A 291 -13.54 -3.19 -1.57
CA SER A 291 -13.68 -3.56 -0.15
C SER A 291 -13.98 -5.04 0.05
N ARG A 292 -13.03 -5.75 0.66
CA ARG A 292 -13.08 -7.17 1.03
C ARG A 292 -11.97 -7.50 2.04
N PRO A 293 -11.99 -8.68 2.69
CA PRO A 293 -10.90 -9.07 3.58
C PRO A 293 -9.53 -9.07 2.88
N ARG A 294 -8.48 -8.64 3.60
CA ARG A 294 -7.09 -8.54 3.12
C ARG A 294 -6.92 -7.62 1.90
N VAL A 295 -7.68 -6.53 1.83
CA VAL A 295 -7.69 -5.62 0.68
C VAL A 295 -6.31 -5.01 0.43
N GLY A 296 -5.60 -4.64 1.50
CA GLY A 296 -4.23 -4.12 1.45
C GLY A 296 -3.27 -5.15 0.87
N THR A 297 -3.22 -6.35 1.45
CA THR A 297 -2.36 -7.44 1.01
C THR A 297 -2.62 -7.81 -0.45
N LEU A 298 -3.89 -7.95 -0.83
CA LEU A 298 -4.28 -8.28 -2.20
C LEU A 298 -3.83 -7.19 -3.18
N SER A 299 -3.95 -5.92 -2.82
CA SER A 299 -3.55 -4.82 -3.71
C SER A 299 -2.05 -4.80 -4.01
N ASP A 300 -1.22 -5.16 -3.02
CA ASP A 300 0.24 -5.19 -3.18
C ASP A 300 0.72 -6.46 -3.91
N ALA A 301 0.33 -7.64 -3.41
CA ALA A 301 0.83 -8.91 -3.93
C ALA A 301 0.27 -9.24 -5.32
N ALA A 302 -1.03 -9.03 -5.56
CA ALA A 302 -1.66 -9.38 -6.85
C ALA A 302 -1.24 -8.46 -8.01
N SER A 303 -0.63 -7.31 -7.73
CA SER A 303 -0.06 -6.45 -8.78
C SER A 303 1.18 -7.07 -9.45
N LYS A 304 1.88 -7.99 -8.79
CA LYS A 304 3.16 -8.54 -9.29
C LYS A 304 2.98 -9.61 -10.37
N PRO A 305 2.11 -10.62 -10.22
CA PRO A 305 1.86 -11.59 -11.28
C PRO A 305 1.42 -10.91 -12.58
N ALA A 306 0.48 -9.97 -12.48
CA ALA A 306 0.01 -9.22 -13.65
C ALA A 306 1.10 -8.31 -14.25
N TYR A 307 2.01 -7.76 -13.45
CA TYR A 307 3.15 -7.00 -13.96
C TYR A 307 4.09 -7.88 -14.80
N LEU A 308 4.30 -9.13 -14.35
CA LEU A 308 5.21 -10.12 -14.92
C LEU A 308 4.63 -10.90 -16.12
N ALA A 309 3.31 -10.93 -16.26
CA ALA A 309 2.64 -11.71 -17.30
C ALA A 309 2.66 -11.08 -18.70
N GLY A 310 3.22 -9.88 -18.87
CA GLY A 310 3.29 -9.21 -20.17
C GLY A 310 1.90 -8.97 -20.74
N GLU A 311 1.60 -9.55 -21.91
CA GLU A 311 0.30 -9.38 -22.57
C GLU A 311 -0.84 -10.14 -21.87
N GLU A 312 -0.53 -11.16 -21.05
CA GLU A 312 -1.51 -11.94 -20.28
C GLU A 312 -1.84 -11.28 -18.92
N TRP A 313 -1.43 -10.03 -18.70
CA TRP A 313 -1.62 -9.31 -17.44
C TRP A 313 -3.08 -9.29 -16.97
N ARG A 314 -4.04 -9.19 -17.90
CA ARG A 314 -5.47 -9.13 -17.56
C ARG A 314 -5.98 -10.45 -17.01
N ASP A 315 -5.46 -11.58 -17.49
CA ASP A 315 -5.83 -12.90 -17.00
C ASP A 315 -5.29 -13.11 -15.58
N GLN A 316 -4.07 -12.63 -15.31
CA GLN A 316 -3.53 -12.62 -13.95
C GLN A 316 -4.39 -11.79 -12.98
N THR A 317 -4.89 -10.60 -13.36
CA THR A 317 -5.79 -9.87 -12.43
C THR A 317 -7.11 -10.60 -12.22
N ARG A 318 -7.60 -11.38 -13.19
CA ARG A 318 -8.81 -12.23 -13.05
C ARG A 318 -8.61 -13.35 -12.05
N HIS A 319 -7.41 -13.94 -11.96
CA HIS A 319 -7.12 -14.97 -10.94
C HIS A 319 -7.41 -14.47 -9.53
N PHE A 320 -7.19 -13.17 -9.27
CA PHE A 320 -7.47 -12.50 -8.00
C PHE A 320 -8.85 -11.84 -7.92
N ALA A 321 -9.73 -12.05 -8.90
CA ALA A 321 -11.01 -11.38 -9.05
C ALA A 321 -10.86 -9.84 -8.95
N ILE A 322 -9.89 -9.29 -9.67
CA ILE A 322 -9.61 -7.86 -9.77
C ILE A 322 -10.01 -7.37 -11.17
N ASP A 323 -11.07 -6.57 -11.21
CA ASP A 323 -11.59 -5.96 -12.44
C ASP A 323 -11.13 -4.52 -12.66
N HIS A 324 -10.47 -3.92 -11.67
CA HIS A 324 -10.00 -2.54 -11.74
C HIS A 324 -8.47 -2.53 -11.84
N ALA A 325 -7.96 -2.42 -13.06
CA ALA A 325 -6.52 -2.40 -13.31
C ALA A 325 -6.13 -1.52 -14.49
N LEU A 326 -4.90 -1.00 -14.42
CA LEU A 326 -4.23 -0.19 -15.44
C LEU A 326 -2.78 -0.67 -15.58
N ARG A 327 -2.34 -0.87 -16.81
CA ARG A 327 -0.95 -1.17 -17.18
C ARG A 327 -0.38 -0.03 -18.02
N VAL A 328 0.84 0.37 -17.73
CA VAL A 328 1.70 1.09 -18.69
C VAL A 328 2.70 0.07 -19.23
N ALA A 329 2.51 -0.34 -20.48
CA ALA A 329 3.38 -1.31 -21.14
C ALA A 329 4.79 -0.75 -21.35
N GLY A 330 5.75 -1.61 -21.69
CA GLY A 330 7.16 -1.27 -21.86
C GLY A 330 7.40 -0.14 -22.87
N ASP A 331 6.57 -0.06 -23.90
CA ASP A 331 6.58 0.98 -24.94
C ASP A 331 5.79 2.25 -24.56
N GLY A 332 5.24 2.31 -23.35
CA GLY A 332 4.47 3.44 -22.84
C GLY A 332 2.98 3.40 -23.17
N ARG A 333 2.48 2.38 -23.89
CA ARG A 333 1.03 2.25 -24.12
C ARG A 333 0.29 2.09 -22.79
N VAL A 334 -0.78 2.87 -22.61
CA VAL A 334 -1.65 2.74 -21.44
C VAL A 334 -2.81 1.81 -21.78
N GLU A 335 -2.95 0.75 -21.00
CA GLU A 335 -4.00 -0.26 -21.11
C GLU A 335 -4.81 -0.24 -19.82
N VAL A 336 -6.14 -0.17 -19.91
CA VAL A 336 -6.99 0.02 -18.74
C VAL A 336 -8.27 -0.80 -18.86
N THR A 337 -8.69 -1.40 -17.75
CA THR A 337 -10.00 -2.06 -17.65
C THR A 337 -11.14 -1.04 -17.74
N ARG A 338 -12.30 -1.43 -18.29
CA ARG A 338 -13.48 -0.56 -18.38
C ARG A 338 -13.90 -0.05 -16.99
N ALA A 339 -13.86 -0.92 -15.98
CA ALA A 339 -14.27 -0.60 -14.62
C ALA A 339 -13.36 0.46 -13.98
N LEU A 340 -12.03 0.35 -14.12
CA LEU A 340 -11.13 1.38 -13.62
C LEU A 340 -11.23 2.67 -14.44
N ARG A 341 -11.31 2.56 -15.78
CA ARG A 341 -11.40 3.73 -16.67
C ARG A 341 -12.55 4.65 -16.30
N ALA A 342 -13.70 4.11 -15.90
CA ALA A 342 -14.87 4.89 -15.48
C ALA A 342 -14.61 5.80 -14.26
N ARG A 343 -13.54 5.53 -13.48
CA ARG A 343 -13.15 6.30 -12.29
C ARG A 343 -11.97 7.24 -12.52
N LEU A 344 -11.24 7.08 -13.63
CA LEU A 344 -10.02 7.84 -13.89
C LEU A 344 -10.30 9.21 -14.53
N GLU A 345 -9.65 10.23 -13.97
CA GLU A 345 -9.47 11.54 -14.57
C GLU A 345 -7.99 11.66 -15.00
N PHE A 346 -7.73 11.90 -16.29
CA PHE A 346 -6.37 12.12 -16.81
C PHE A 346 -6.08 13.63 -16.81
N PRO A 347 -5.10 14.12 -16.02
CA PRO A 347 -4.78 15.55 -15.97
C PRO A 347 -4.21 16.10 -17.29
N GLN A 348 -3.69 15.21 -18.14
CA GLN A 348 -3.14 15.51 -19.46
C GLN A 348 -3.74 14.55 -20.50
N PRO A 349 -3.71 14.89 -21.80
CA PRO A 349 -4.12 13.96 -22.86
C PRO A 349 -3.25 12.70 -22.84
N VAL A 350 -3.87 11.56 -22.57
CA VAL A 350 -3.23 10.24 -22.58
C VAL A 350 -3.98 9.34 -23.56
N ALA A 351 -3.26 8.76 -24.52
CA ALA A 351 -3.81 7.70 -25.35
C ALA A 351 -3.86 6.40 -24.54
N PHE A 352 -5.04 5.78 -24.44
CA PHE A 352 -5.22 4.51 -23.73
C PHE A 352 -6.10 3.54 -24.52
N LYS A 353 -5.94 2.24 -24.26
CA LYS A 353 -6.77 1.16 -24.78
C LYS A 353 -7.60 0.56 -23.66
N VAL A 354 -8.92 0.42 -23.87
CA VAL A 354 -9.77 -0.36 -22.98
C VAL A 354 -9.65 -1.84 -23.35
N VAL A 355 -9.37 -2.72 -22.39
CA VAL A 355 -8.96 -4.12 -22.66
C VAL A 355 -10.01 -5.21 -22.38
N ASP A 356 -11.18 -4.84 -21.87
CA ASP A 356 -12.30 -5.75 -21.61
C ASP A 356 -13.64 -5.13 -21.97
#